data_AF-A0A7J2T7L7-F1
#
_entry.id   AF-A0A7J2T7L7-F1
#
_cell.length_a   1.000
_cell.length_b   1.000
_cell.length_c   1.000
_cell.angle_alpha   90.00
_cell.angle_beta   90.00
_cell.angle_gamma   90.00
#
_symmetry.space_group_name_H-M   'P 1'
#
loop_
_entity.id
_entity.type
_entity.pdbx_description
1 polymer ?
#
loop_
_entity_poly.entity_id
_entity_poly.type
_entity_poly.pdbx_seq_one_letter_code
_entity_poly.pdbx_strand_id
1 'polypeptide(L)'
;VPVIASGGIRTGLDAAKALALGASLVGIAQPVLKAAVKGVEETEELLSMLIEALRCTMFLVGAQSIKDLRKVPVVVTGKVAEWLRLRGFNVKDYARRRGT
;
A
#
# COMPACT_ATOMS: atom_id res chain seq x y z
N VAL A 1 -16.18 -1.16 7.67
CA VAL A 1 -15.60 0.03 8.31
C VAL A 1 -14.36 0.45 7.52
N PRO A 2 -14.17 1.75 7.20
CA PRO A 2 -12.95 2.23 6.56
C PRO A 2 -11.73 2.04 7.47
N VAL A 3 -10.58 1.65 6.90
CA VAL A 3 -9.33 1.38 7.63
C VAL A 3 -8.21 2.23 7.07
N ILE A 4 -7.41 2.87 7.92
CA ILE A 4 -6.24 3.66 7.53
C ILE A 4 -4.98 2.89 7.92
N ALA A 5 -4.06 2.68 6.97
CA ALA A 5 -2.76 2.09 7.24
C ALA A 5 -1.67 3.17 7.29
N SER A 6 -1.01 3.38 8.43
CA SER A 6 -0.07 4.50 8.62
C SER A 6 1.33 4.11 9.07
N GLY A 7 1.47 3.00 9.79
CA GLY A 7 2.75 2.56 10.35
C GLY A 7 3.70 2.04 9.27
N GLY A 8 4.91 2.60 9.19
CA GLY A 8 5.99 2.02 8.40
C GLY A 8 5.96 2.26 6.88
N ILE A 9 5.04 3.07 6.36
CA ILE A 9 4.98 3.40 4.92
C ILE A 9 6.16 4.29 4.55
N ARG A 10 6.98 3.88 3.57
CA ARG A 10 8.17 4.63 3.12
C ARG A 10 8.18 4.89 1.62
N THR A 11 7.49 4.07 0.84
CA THR A 11 7.48 4.14 -0.63
C THR A 11 6.05 4.07 -1.18
N GLY A 12 5.86 4.46 -2.44
CA GLY A 12 4.59 4.26 -3.14
C GLY A 12 4.21 2.77 -3.27
N LEU A 13 5.18 1.87 -3.32
CA LEU A 13 4.96 0.42 -3.29
C LEU A 13 4.40 -0.05 -1.94
N ASP A 14 4.88 0.50 -0.82
CA ASP A 14 4.33 0.18 0.50
C ASP A 14 2.87 0.64 0.61
N ALA A 15 2.58 1.84 0.11
CA ALA A 15 1.21 2.36 0.03
C ALA A 15 0.33 1.44 -0.84
N ALA A 16 0.82 1.02 -2.01
CA ALA A 16 0.10 0.12 -2.89
C ALA A 16 -0.21 -1.23 -2.21
N LYS A 17 0.76 -1.82 -1.50
CA LYS A 17 0.57 -3.05 -0.72
C LYS A 17 -0.49 -2.87 0.36
N ALA A 18 -0.45 -1.77 1.10
CA ALA A 18 -1.42 -1.50 2.16
C ALA A 18 -2.86 -1.37 1.61
N LEU A 19 -3.03 -0.63 0.51
CA LEU A 19 -4.30 -0.48 -0.19
C LEU A 19 -4.80 -1.82 -0.75
N ALA A 20 -3.92 -2.57 -1.42
CA ALA A 20 -4.23 -3.90 -1.94
C ALA A 20 -4.64 -4.88 -0.82
N LEU A 21 -4.02 -4.80 0.36
CA LEU A 21 -4.36 -5.65 1.51
C LEU A 21 -5.71 -5.28 2.17
N GLY A 22 -6.30 -4.12 1.83
CA GLY A 22 -7.65 -3.75 2.23
C GLY A 22 -7.79 -2.41 2.94
N ALA A 23 -6.70 -1.63 3.07
CA ALA A 23 -6.79 -0.26 3.57
C ALA A 23 -7.62 0.62 2.62
N SER A 24 -8.34 1.57 3.19
CA SER A 24 -9.08 2.61 2.46
C SER A 24 -8.20 3.83 2.18
N LEU A 25 -7.25 4.11 3.07
CA LEU A 25 -6.31 5.24 2.99
C LEU A 25 -4.95 4.83 3.56
N VAL A 26 -3.92 5.57 3.19
CA VAL A 26 -2.55 5.41 3.70
C VAL A 26 -2.09 6.72 4.33
N GLY A 27 -1.53 6.63 5.53
CA GLY A 27 -0.94 7.77 6.25
C GLY A 27 0.58 7.70 6.28
N ILE A 28 1.25 8.85 6.19
CA ILE A 28 2.72 8.95 6.21
C ILE A 28 3.10 10.13 7.10
N ALA A 29 3.92 9.89 8.12
CA ALA A 29 4.34 10.93 9.07
C ALA A 29 5.84 11.19 9.02
N GLN A 30 6.66 10.25 9.50
CA GLN A 30 8.11 10.47 9.68
C GLN A 30 8.86 10.91 8.40
N PRO A 31 8.64 10.30 7.21
CA PRO A 31 9.29 10.76 5.97
C PRO A 31 8.89 12.19 5.60
N VAL A 32 7.61 12.52 5.71
CA VAL A 32 7.06 13.84 5.39
C VAL A 32 7.62 14.89 6.35
N LEU A 33 7.67 14.60 7.66
CA LEU A 33 8.27 15.49 8.64
C LEU A 33 9.76 15.77 8.33
N LYS A 34 10.52 14.75 7.93
CA LYS A 34 11.93 14.93 7.56
C LYS A 34 12.12 15.82 6.32
N ALA A 35 11.20 15.77 5.35
CA ALA A 35 11.22 16.64 4.19
C ALA A 35 10.78 18.06 4.56
N ALA A 36 9.72 18.19 5.37
CA ALA A 36 9.17 19.48 5.81
C ALA A 36 10.17 20.32 6.62
N VAL A 37 11.06 19.68 7.38
CA VAL A 37 12.15 20.38 8.09
C VAL A 37 13.18 20.98 7.12
N LYS A 38 13.29 20.47 5.89
CA LYS A 38 14.22 20.98 4.87
C LYS A 38 13.61 22.11 4.03
N GLY A 39 12.31 22.00 3.73
CA GLY A 39 11.64 23.00 2.92
C GLY A 39 10.32 22.50 2.33
N VAL A 40 9.59 23.43 1.70
CA VAL A 40 8.36 23.12 0.98
C VAL A 40 8.70 22.31 -0.27
N GLU A 41 9.76 22.71 -0.97
CA GLU A 41 10.25 22.09 -2.19
C GLU A 41 10.58 20.61 -1.97
N GLU A 42 11.34 20.26 -0.92
CA GLU A 42 11.63 18.86 -0.60
C GLU A 42 10.37 18.07 -0.21
N THR A 43 9.39 18.73 0.39
CA THR A 43 8.12 18.11 0.75
C THR A 43 7.30 17.79 -0.50
N GLU A 44 7.21 18.73 -1.44
CA GLU A 44 6.54 18.55 -2.71
C GLU A 44 7.20 17.47 -3.56
N GLU A 45 8.54 17.46 -3.63
CA GLU A 45 9.29 16.40 -4.32
C GLU A 45 9.03 15.03 -3.71
N LEU A 46 9.08 14.89 -2.39
CA LEU A 46 8.80 13.63 -1.71
C LEU A 46 7.37 13.14 -2.00
N LEU A 47 6.38 14.01 -1.88
CA LEU A 47 4.98 13.66 -2.11
C LEU A 47 4.76 13.26 -3.58
N SER A 48 5.34 14.00 -4.51
CA SER A 48 5.27 13.70 -5.95
C SER A 48 5.89 12.33 -6.26
N MET A 49 7.07 12.03 -5.71
CA MET A 49 7.71 10.72 -5.87
C MET A 49 6.87 9.58 -5.29
N LEU A 50 6.24 9.76 -4.12
CA LEU A 50 5.37 8.76 -3.51
C LEU A 50 4.13 8.48 -4.38
N ILE A 51 3.52 9.53 -4.92
CA ILE A 51 2.35 9.44 -5.80
C ILE A 51 2.71 8.75 -7.12
N GLU A 52 3.80 9.15 -7.77
CA GLU A 52 4.24 8.53 -9.02
C GLU A 52 4.63 7.06 -8.82
N ALA A 53 5.34 6.72 -7.75
CA ALA A 53 5.65 5.32 -7.43
C ALA A 53 4.40 4.46 -7.18
N LEU A 54 3.36 5.03 -6.56
CA LEU A 54 2.06 4.37 -6.39
C LEU A 54 1.38 4.15 -7.76
N ARG A 55 1.35 5.17 -8.63
CA ARG A 55 0.76 5.08 -9.99
C ARG A 55 1.51 4.06 -10.85
N CYS A 56 2.84 4.06 -10.82
CA CYS A 56 3.67 3.05 -11.49
C CYS A 56 3.33 1.64 -11.00
N THR A 57 3.21 1.45 -9.68
CA THR A 57 2.84 0.13 -9.13
C THR A 57 1.46 -0.29 -9.60
N MET A 58 0.48 0.62 -9.56
CA MET A 58 -0.88 0.38 -10.05
C MET A 58 -0.90 -0.01 -11.54
N PHE A 59 -0.12 0.69 -12.38
CA PHE A 59 0.04 0.37 -13.79
C PHE A 59 0.58 -1.05 -14.01
N LEU A 60 1.65 -1.41 -13.28
CA LEU A 60 2.29 -2.74 -13.39
C LEU A 60 1.38 -3.90 -13.00
N VAL A 61 0.37 -3.65 -12.14
CA VAL A 61 -0.61 -4.67 -11.73
C VAL A 61 -1.97 -4.53 -12.43
N GLY A 62 -2.09 -3.64 -13.43
CA GLY A 62 -3.32 -3.44 -14.19
C GLY A 62 -4.47 -2.79 -13.41
N ALA A 63 -4.18 -2.05 -12.34
CA ALA A 63 -5.18 -1.35 -11.54
C ALA A 63 -5.41 0.09 -12.03
N GLN A 64 -6.60 0.37 -12.56
CA GLN A 64 -6.96 1.72 -13.04
C GLN A 64 -7.41 2.66 -11.90
N SER A 65 -7.81 2.08 -10.76
CA SER A 65 -8.25 2.83 -9.58
C SER A 65 -7.80 2.14 -8.29
N ILE A 66 -7.88 2.86 -7.17
CA ILE A 66 -7.65 2.28 -5.83
C ILE A 66 -8.63 1.14 -5.53
N LYS A 67 -9.84 1.22 -6.06
CA LYS A 67 -10.86 0.17 -5.94
C LYS A 67 -10.44 -1.11 -6.68
N ASP A 68 -9.79 -0.97 -7.82
CA ASP A 68 -9.27 -2.11 -8.59
C ASP A 68 -8.02 -2.68 -7.96
N LEU A 69 -7.13 -1.82 -7.44
CA LEU A 69 -5.93 -2.23 -6.71
C LEU A 69 -6.26 -3.16 -5.53
N ARG A 70 -7.39 -2.93 -4.84
CA ARG A 70 -7.87 -3.80 -3.75
C ARG A 70 -8.24 -5.22 -4.21
N LYS A 71 -8.58 -5.40 -5.48
CA LYS A 71 -8.98 -6.68 -6.07
C LYS A 71 -7.82 -7.43 -6.72
N VAL A 72 -6.69 -6.75 -6.94
CA VAL A 72 -5.48 -7.37 -7.48
C VAL A 72 -5.09 -8.59 -6.64
N PRO A 73 -4.77 -9.73 -7.26
CA PRO A 73 -4.23 -10.89 -6.56
C PRO A 73 -2.93 -10.54 -5.83
N VAL A 74 -2.84 -10.85 -4.54
CA VAL A 74 -1.63 -10.63 -3.74
C VAL A 74 -1.20 -11.91 -3.03
N VAL A 75 0.11 -12.19 -3.07
CA VAL A 75 0.68 -13.35 -2.39
C VAL A 75 1.28 -12.90 -1.06
N VAL A 76 0.76 -13.41 0.05
CA VAL A 76 1.29 -13.16 1.38
C VAL A 76 2.16 -14.34 1.79
N THR A 77 3.41 -14.08 2.19
CA THR A 77 4.42 -15.10 2.51
C THR A 77 5.08 -14.85 3.87
N GLY A 78 5.94 -15.77 4.30
CA GLY A 78 6.77 -15.64 5.51
C GLY A 78 5.97 -15.49 6.80
N LYS A 79 6.52 -14.70 7.74
CA LYS A 79 5.97 -14.49 9.10
C LYS A 79 4.51 -14.00 9.08
N VAL A 80 4.14 -13.16 8.11
CA VAL A 80 2.77 -12.61 8.02
C VAL A 80 1.78 -13.72 7.60
N ALA A 81 2.17 -14.59 6.67
CA ALA A 81 1.31 -15.70 6.26
C ALA A 81 1.11 -16.70 7.40
N GLU A 82 2.17 -17.00 8.17
CA GLU A 82 2.08 -17.83 9.38
C GLU A 82 1.15 -17.21 10.42
N TRP A 83 1.34 -15.92 10.74
CA TRP A 83 0.49 -15.18 11.67
C TRP A 83 -0.99 -15.24 11.28
N LEU A 84 -1.31 -15.01 10.00
CA LEU A 84 -2.68 -15.08 9.50
C LEU A 84 -3.28 -16.48 9.67
N ARG A 85 -2.53 -17.54 9.34
CA ARG A 85 -3.00 -18.92 9.50
C ARG A 85 -3.27 -19.27 10.96
N LEU A 86 -2.36 -18.92 11.87
CA LEU A 86 -2.52 -19.16 13.31
C LEU A 86 -3.73 -18.40 13.90
N ARG A 87 -4.14 -17.30 13.27
CA ARG A 87 -5.33 -16.52 13.63
C ARG A 87 -6.61 -16.98 12.93
N GLY A 88 -6.58 -18.08 12.16
CA GLY A 88 -7.75 -18.64 11.48
C GLY A 88 -8.08 -17.99 10.13
N PHE A 89 -7.20 -17.17 9.56
CA PHE A 89 -7.42 -16.56 8.24
C PHE A 89 -6.92 -17.47 7.11
N ASN A 90 -7.68 -17.54 6.03
CA ASN A 90 -7.28 -18.25 4.81
C ASN A 90 -6.46 -17.35 3.88
N VAL A 91 -5.14 -17.56 3.88
CA VAL A 91 -4.20 -16.77 3.06
C VAL A 91 -4.42 -16.94 1.54
N LYS A 92 -5.01 -18.06 1.10
CA LYS A 92 -5.26 -18.31 -0.34
C LYS A 92 -6.27 -17.33 -0.93
N ASP A 93 -7.13 -16.75 -0.11
CA ASP A 93 -8.14 -15.79 -0.55
C ASP A 93 -7.53 -14.50 -1.07
N TYR A 94 -6.32 -14.15 -0.60
CA TYR A 94 -5.55 -13.02 -1.12
C TYR A 94 -4.97 -13.30 -2.51
N ALA A 95 -4.48 -14.52 -2.73
CA ALA A 95 -3.83 -14.90 -3.99
C ALA A 95 -4.82 -15.24 -5.11
N ARG A 96 -6.09 -15.56 -4.76
CA ARG A 96 -7.12 -16.00 -5.71
C ARG A 96 -8.22 -14.96 -5.94
N ARG A 97 -8.01 -13.70 -5.53
CA ARG A 97 -8.95 -12.63 -5.82
C ARG A 97 -9.12 -12.51 -7.32
N ARG A 98 -10.36 -12.34 -7.79
CA ARG A 98 -10.59 -12.00 -9.19
C ARG A 98 -10.18 -10.53 -9.37
N GLY A 99 -9.04 -10.31 -10.01
CA GLY A 99 -8.74 -9.04 -10.65
C GLY A 99 -9.84 -8.74 -11.67
N THR A 100 -10.25 -7.47 -11.76
CA THR A 100 -11.18 -6.98 -12.77
C THR A 100 -10.65 -7.22 -14.18
#